data_AF-A0A9D4LVS7-F1
#
_entry.id   AF-A0A9D4LVS7-F1
#
_cell.length_a   1.000
_cell.length_b   1.000
_cell.length_c   1.000
_cell.angle_alpha   90.00
_cell.angle_beta   90.00
_cell.angle_gamma   90.00
#
_symmetry.space_group_name_H-M   'P 1'
#
loop_
_entity.id
_entity.type
_entity.pdbx_description
1 polymer ?
#
loop_
_entity_poly.entity_id
_entity_poly.type
_entity_poly.pdbx_seq_one_letter_code
_entity_poly.pdbx_strand_id
1 'polypeptide(L)' 'MALDKSDGEIHVSFMTEVVSKTSITYKWPKPSDDLWVSKDDIICEISAPSAVGRSERAFALDDSTLKLIENKFKQK' A
#
# COMPACT_ATOMS: atom_id res chain seq x y z
N MET A 1 -29.95 -20.06 -12.44
CA MET A 1 -30.08 -19.16 -11.28
C MET A 1 -29.15 -17.98 -11.50
N ALA A 2 -29.64 -16.78 -11.18
CA ALA A 2 -29.13 -15.50 -11.63
C ALA A 2 -27.91 -14.99 -10.83
N LEU A 3 -27.11 -14.17 -11.53
CA LEU A 3 -26.29 -13.04 -11.05
C LEU A 3 -25.54 -13.22 -9.72
N ASP A 4 -24.22 -13.38 -9.82
CA ASP A 4 -23.33 -12.58 -8.98
C ASP A 4 -22.01 -12.34 -9.73
N LYS A 5 -21.94 -11.20 -10.43
CA LYS A 5 -20.66 -10.58 -10.78
C LYS A 5 -20.10 -10.04 -9.46
N SER A 6 -19.68 -10.93 -8.56
CA SER A 6 -19.31 -10.55 -7.19
C SER A 6 -18.11 -9.62 -7.25
N ASP A 7 -18.43 -8.36 -6.97
CA ASP A 7 -17.64 -7.27 -6.44
C ASP A 7 -16.24 -7.13 -7.01
N GLY A 8 -16.09 -6.16 -7.92
CA GLY A 8 -14.81 -5.60 -8.34
C GLY A 8 -14.06 -4.88 -7.21
N GLU A 9 -14.40 -5.11 -5.96
CA GLU A 9 -13.83 -4.47 -4.78
C GLU A 9 -12.87 -5.42 -4.07
N ILE A 10 -11.79 -4.88 -3.53
CA ILE A 10 -10.82 -5.61 -2.71
C ILE A 10 -10.72 -4.97 -1.34
N HIS A 11 -10.53 -5.81 -0.33
CA HIS A 11 -10.28 -5.35 1.03
C HIS A 11 -8.79 -5.03 1.19
N VAL A 12 -8.48 -3.79 1.54
CA VAL A 12 -7.10 -3.31 1.72
C VAL A 12 -6.93 -2.69 3.10
N SER A 13 -5.74 -2.84 3.66
CA SER A 13 -5.31 -2.14 4.86
C SER A 13 -4.33 -1.03 4.46
N PHE A 14 -4.42 0.13 5.11
CA PHE A 14 -3.51 1.26 4.87
C PHE A 14 -2.39 1.31 5.91
N MET A 15 -1.17 1.54 5.42
CA MET A 15 -0.02 1.77 6.25
C MET A 15 0.13 3.26 6.56
N THR A 16 0.60 3.59 7.76
CA THR A 16 0.93 4.96 8.14
C THR A 16 2.41 5.23 7.89
N GLU A 17 2.69 6.39 7.32
CA GLU A 17 4.06 6.90 7.17
C GLU A 17 4.64 7.32 8.54
N VAL A 18 5.85 6.86 8.82
CA VAL A 18 6.63 7.19 10.00
C VAL A 18 7.95 7.79 9.54
N VAL A 19 7.99 9.12 9.58
CA VAL A 19 9.16 9.92 9.21
C VAL A 19 10.10 10.01 10.41
N SER A 20 11.32 9.49 10.25
CA SER A 20 12.43 9.73 11.16
C SER A 20 13.38 10.76 10.55
N LYS A 21 14.27 11.35 11.35
CA LYS A 21 15.24 12.38 10.90
C LYS A 21 16.07 11.97 9.67
N THR A 22 16.24 10.67 9.42
CA THR A 22 17.11 10.11 8.37
C THR A 22 16.42 9.12 7.43
N SER A 23 15.14 8.77 7.65
CA SER A 23 14.48 7.73 6.86
C SER A 23 12.96 7.81 6.98
N ILE A 24 12.28 7.49 5.88
CA ILE A 24 10.84 7.26 5.85
C ILE A 24 10.60 5.76 5.97
N THR A 25 9.70 5.36 6.88
CA THR A 25 9.29 3.97 7.05
C THR A 25 7.78 3.89 7.15
N TYR A 26 7.20 2.74 6.82
CA TYR A 26 5.76 2.52 6.86
C TYR A 26 5.43 1.48 7.92
N LYS A 27 4.34 1.67 8.67
CA LYS A 27 3.89 0.71 9.70
C LYS A 27 2.39 0.48 9.60
N TRP A 28 1.96 -0.73 9.94
CA TRP A 28 0.54 -1.02 10.12
C TRP A 28 0.01 -0.28 11.36
N PRO A 29 -1.03 0.55 11.22
CA PRO A 29 -1.61 1.28 12.34
C PRO A 29 -2.31 0.35 13.33
N LYS A 30 -2.52 0.87 14.55
CA LYS A 30 -3.37 0.26 15.56
C LYS A 30 -4.28 1.34 16.15
N PRO A 31 -5.61 1.29 15.95
CA PRO A 31 -6.38 0.24 15.27
C PRO A 31 -6.06 0.12 13.78
N SER A 32 -6.37 -1.04 13.19
CA SER A 32 -6.23 -1.28 11.75
C SER A 32 -7.07 -0.27 10.96
N ASP A 33 -6.52 0.20 9.85
CA ASP A 33 -7.19 1.11 8.93
C ASP A 33 -7.50 0.32 7.65
N ASP A 34 -8.72 -0.21 7.58
CA ASP A 34 -9.16 -1.14 6.54
C ASP A 34 -10.30 -0.52 5.71
N LEU A 35 -10.27 -0.71 4.40
CA LEU A 35 -11.28 -0.19 3.47
C LEU A 35 -11.49 -1.15 2.29
N TRP A 36 -12.69 -1.12 1.72
CA TRP A 36 -12.97 -1.74 0.43
C TRP A 36 -12.70 -0.74 -0.69
N VAL A 37 -11.84 -1.09 -1.64
CA VAL A 37 -11.49 -0.26 -2.80
C VAL A 37 -11.77 -1.00 -4.10
N SER A 38 -12.27 -0.29 -5.11
CA SER A 38 -12.45 -0.88 -6.43
C SER A 38 -11.10 -1.25 -7.05
N LYS A 39 -11.04 -2.36 -7.77
CA LYS A 39 -9.86 -2.79 -8.53
C LYS A 39 -9.47 -1.77 -9.60
N ASP A 40 -10.44 -1.03 -10.13
CA ASP A 40 -10.20 0.04 -11.11
C ASP A 40 -9.45 1.24 -10.50
N ASP A 41 -9.52 1.41 -9.17
CA ASP A 41 -8.80 2.47 -8.45
C ASP A 41 -7.35 2.09 -8.15
N ILE A 42 -6.97 0.82 -8.28
CA ILE A 42 -5.59 0.35 -8.07
C ILE A 42 -4.70 0.87 -9.21
N ILE A 43 -3.72 1.69 -8.86
CA ILE A 43 -2.81 2.32 -9.81
C ILE A 43 -1.71 1.34 -10.25
N CYS A 44 -1.18 0.58 -9.29
CA CYS A 44 -0.21 -0.46 -9.54
C CYS A 44 -0.04 -1.40 -8.36
N GLU A 45 0.31 -2.64 -8.68
CA GLU A 45 0.85 -3.60 -7.73
C GLU A 45 2.37 -3.45 -7.67
N ILE A 46 2.93 -3.48 -6.47
CA ILE A 46 4.36 -3.45 -6.21
C ILE A 46 4.78 -4.74 -5.50
N SER A 47 6.06 -5.09 -5.57
CA SER A 47 6.61 -6.20 -4.79
C SER A 47 6.48 -5.92 -3.29
N ALA A 48 6.27 -6.98 -2.50
CA ALA A 48 6.17 -6.86 -1.06
C ALA A 48 7.38 -6.12 -0.48
N PRO A 49 7.18 -5.05 0.30
CA PRO A 49 8.28 -4.25 0.83
C PRO A 49 9.06 -5.06 1.87
N SER A 50 10.38 -4.82 1.93
CA SER A 50 11.21 -5.46 2.93
C SER A 50 10.98 -4.83 4.30
N ALA A 51 10.81 -5.67 5.32
CA ALA A 51 10.75 -5.21 6.69
C ALA A 51 12.12 -4.64 7.12
N VAL A 52 12.09 -3.48 7.78
CA VAL A 52 13.27 -2.78 8.28
C VAL A 52 13.29 -2.75 9.80
N GLY A 53 14.45 -3.08 10.38
CA GLY A 53 14.72 -3.00 11.81
C GLY A 53 14.32 -4.25 12.62
N ARG A 54 14.55 -4.19 13.93
CA ARG A 54 14.39 -5.33 14.85
C ARG A 54 12.94 -5.78 15.08
N SER A 55 11.96 -4.94 14.76
CA SER A 55 10.56 -5.15 15.14
C SER A 55 9.73 -5.86 14.07
N GLU A 56 10.26 -6.14 12.88
CA GLU A 56 9.53 -6.75 11.74
C GLU A 56 8.19 -6.08 11.37
N ARG A 57 7.96 -4.86 11.87
CA ARG A 57 6.69 -4.11 11.78
C ARG A 57 6.85 -2.75 11.10
N ALA A 58 8.07 -2.42 10.70
CA ALA A 58 8.37 -1.26 9.88
C ALA A 58 8.83 -1.76 8.53
N PHE A 59 8.43 -1.08 7.47
CA PHE A 59 8.74 -1.45 6.10
C PHE A 59 9.32 -0.24 5.39
N ALA A 60 10.29 -0.47 4.51
CA ALA A 60 10.82 0.58 3.65
C ALA A 60 10.47 0.26 2.20
N LEU A 61 10.22 1.32 1.43
CA LEU A 61 10.07 1.24 -0.01
C LEU A 61 11.37 1.72 -0.66
N ASP A 62 11.84 0.97 -1.65
CA ASP A 62 12.95 1.39 -2.48
C ASP A 62 12.60 2.64 -3.30
N ASP A 63 13.60 3.47 -3.56
CA ASP A 63 13.46 4.71 -4.33
C ASP A 63 12.91 4.47 -5.74
N SER A 64 13.27 3.33 -6.35
CA SER A 64 12.73 2.91 -7.66
C SER A 64 11.22 2.66 -7.62
N THR A 65 10.71 2.10 -6.52
CA THR A 65 9.29 1.82 -6.34
C THR A 65 8.52 3.12 -6.12
N LEU A 66 9.06 4.05 -5.34
CA LEU A 66 8.47 5.38 -5.15
C LEU A 66 8.35 6.14 -6.49
N LYS A 67 9.42 6.14 -7.28
CA LYS A 67 9.40 6.74 -8.63
C LYS A 67 8.39 6.08 -9.57
N LEU A 68 8.22 4.76 -9.48
CA LEU A 68 7.21 4.04 -10.26
C LEU A 68 5.79 4.49 -9.88
N ILE A 69 5.50 4.57 -8.58
CA ILE A 69 4.21 5.01 -8.07
C ILE A 69 3.93 6.45 -8.51
N GLU A 70 4.89 7.37 -8.33
CA GLU A 70 4.75 8.76 -8.76
C GLU A 70 4.49 8.90 -10.26
N ASN A 71 5.24 8.16 -11.08
CA ASN A 71 5.08 8.20 -12.54
C ASN A 71 3.71 7.70 -12.97
N LYS A 72 3.19 6.64 -12.33
CA LYS A 72 1.86 6.12 -12.65
C LYS A 72 0.74 7.02 -12.14
N PHE A 73 0.91 7.63 -10.96
CA PHE A 73 -0.06 8.59 -10.45
C PHE A 73 -0.21 9.82 -11.35
N LYS A 74 0.91 10.36 -11.87
CA LYS A 74 0.88 11.51 -12.80
C LYS A 74 0.31 11.21 -14.19
N GLN A 75 0.18 9.93 -14.55
CA GLN A 75 -0.35 9.48 -15.85
C GLN A 75 -1.84 9.10 -15.82
N LYS A 76 -2.45 9.01 -14.62
CA LYS A 76 -3.90 8.82 -14.44
C LYS A 76 -4.57 10.20 -14.39
#